data_AF-A0A7X3KGM4-F1
#
_entry.id   AF-A0A7X3KGM4-F1
#
_cell.length_a   1.000
_cell.length_b   1.000
_cell.length_c   1.000
_cell.angle_alpha   90.00
_cell.angle_beta   90.00
_cell.angle_gamma   90.00
#
_symmetry.space_group_name_H-M   'P 1'
#
loop_
_entity.id
_entity.type
_entity.pdbx_description
1 polymer ?
#
loop_
_entity_poly.entity_id
_entity_poly.type
_entity_poly.pdbx_seq_one_letter_code
_entity_poly.pdbx_strand_id
1 'polypeptide(L)'
;MPSTPAIVYASRISDSETMTNKLIYQIRSNQLSNTDLDKLQSRCTNELADLRQELDEMLRELRQIAAQMNQSEIQQTNEQSPLLKAA
;
A
#
# COMPACT_ATOMS: atom_id res chain seq x y z
N MET A 1 -20.10 33.07 -3.53
CA MET A 1 -18.98 33.04 -2.56
C MET A 1 -18.02 31.96 -3.04
N PRO A 2 -16.84 32.29 -3.58
CA PRO A 2 -15.88 31.28 -3.99
C PRO A 2 -15.31 30.65 -2.72
N SER A 3 -15.75 29.43 -2.41
CA SER A 3 -15.13 28.60 -1.38
C SER A 3 -13.70 28.31 -1.84
N THR A 4 -12.74 28.98 -1.21
CA THR A 4 -11.32 28.67 -1.36
C THR A 4 -11.13 27.16 -1.22
N PRO A 5 -10.35 26.51 -2.11
CA PRO A 5 -10.05 25.10 -1.93
C PRO A 5 -9.34 24.97 -0.58
N ALA A 6 -9.99 24.33 0.38
CA ALA A 6 -9.35 23.88 1.60
C ALA A 6 -8.12 23.10 1.14
N ILE A 7 -6.94 23.55 1.52
CA ILE A 7 -5.72 22.85 1.14
C ILE A 7 -5.77 21.51 1.85
N VAL A 8 -6.21 20.47 1.15
CA VAL A 8 -6.17 19.08 1.60
C VAL A 8 -4.71 18.66 1.46
N TYR A 9 -3.89 19.13 2.40
CA TYR A 9 -2.51 18.71 2.54
C TYR A 9 -2.52 17.20 2.84
N ALA A 10 -1.90 16.41 1.95
CA ALA A 10 -1.45 15.02 2.14
C ALA A 10 -2.34 14.16 3.05
N SER A 11 -3.13 13.26 2.45
CA SER A 11 -4.04 12.38 3.20
C SER A 11 -3.28 11.53 4.25
N ARG A 12 -2.05 11.11 3.94
CA ARG A 12 -1.19 10.35 4.84
C ARG A 12 -0.01 11.18 5.32
N ILE A 13 0.45 10.88 6.54
CA ILE A 13 1.67 11.46 7.10
C ILE A 13 2.88 11.08 6.23
N SER A 14 2.91 9.84 5.74
CA SER A 14 3.94 9.31 4.85
C SER A 14 4.08 10.07 3.53
N ASP A 15 3.02 10.70 3.03
CA ASP A 15 3.02 11.35 1.72
C ASP A 15 3.73 12.71 1.73
N SER A 16 3.99 13.27 2.91
CA SER A 16 4.64 14.57 3.04
C SER A 16 5.87 14.48 3.94
N GLU A 17 7.04 14.43 3.31
CA GLU A 17 8.33 14.53 3.98
C GLU A 17 8.43 15.80 4.84
N THR A 18 7.92 16.93 4.34
CA THR A 18 7.90 18.19 5.10
C THR A 18 7.04 18.09 6.36
N MET A 19 5.86 17.46 6.30
CA MET A 19 5.00 17.28 7.47
C MET A 19 5.66 16.33 8.48
N THR A 20 6.24 15.24 8.00
CA THR A 20 6.99 14.28 8.81
C THR A 20 8.14 14.97 9.55
N ASN A 21 8.96 15.76 8.85
CA ASN A 21 10.07 16.50 9.45
C ASN A 21 9.60 17.53 10.49
N LYS A 22 8.49 18.23 10.24
CA LYS A 22 7.89 19.16 11.20
C LYS A 22 7.43 18.44 12.48
N LEU A 23 6.74 17.30 12.33
CA LEU A 23 6.29 16.49 13.47
C LEU A 23 7.48 15.98 14.30
N ILE A 24 8.53 15.48 13.64
CA ILE A 24 9.77 15.05 14.31
C ILE A 24 10.38 16.20 15.12
N TYR A 25 10.45 17.39 14.54
CA TYR A 25 10.95 18.57 15.24
C TYR A 25 10.10 18.89 16.47
N GLN A 26 8.77 18.94 16.33
CA GLN A 26 7.86 19.24 17.43
C GLN A 26 7.94 18.22 18.57
N ILE A 27 8.07 16.92 18.25
CA ILE A 27 8.27 15.86 19.23
C ILE A 27 9.58 16.08 19.99
N ARG A 28 10.70 16.27 19.27
CA ARG A 28 12.03 16.44 19.89
C ARG A 28 12.13 17.71 20.74
N SER A 29 11.37 18.74 20.40
CA SER A 29 11.31 20.00 21.14
C SER A 29 10.25 20.02 22.26
N ASN A 30 9.60 18.89 22.58
CA ASN A 30 8.51 18.80 23.56
C ASN A 30 7.39 19.84 23.33
N GLN A 31 7.09 20.14 22.06
CA GLN A 31 6.06 21.11 21.67
C GLN A 31 4.65 20.49 21.54
N LEU A 32 4.54 19.17 21.70
CA LEU A 32 3.27 18.44 21.66
C LEU A 32 2.86 18.06 23.07
N SER A 33 1.58 18.24 23.38
CA SER A 33 1.01 17.71 24.62
C SER A 33 0.89 16.18 24.56
N ASN A 34 0.76 15.51 25.70
CA ASN A 34 0.51 14.06 25.74
C ASN A 34 -0.74 13.67 24.92
N THR A 35 -1.80 14.48 24.98
CA THR A 35 -3.01 14.27 24.19
C THR A 35 -2.75 14.36 22.68
N ASP A 36 -1.88 15.26 22.25
CA ASP A 36 -1.51 15.39 20.82
C ASP A 36 -0.62 14.23 20.37
N LEU A 37 0.26 13.74 21.24
CA LEU A 37 1.06 12.55 21.01
C LEU A 37 0.18 11.30 20.88
N ASP A 38 -0.83 11.14 21.75
CA ASP A 38 -1.78 10.02 21.68
C ASP A 38 -2.57 10.04 20.36
N LYS A 39 -3.05 11.22 19.94
CA LYS A 39 -3.73 11.38 18.64
C LYS A 39 -2.80 11.07 17.47
N LEU A 40 -1.56 11.55 17.53
CA LEU A 40 -0.55 11.28 16.51
C LEU A 40 -0.25 9.78 16.43
N GLN A 41 -0.07 9.12 17.57
CA GLN A 41 0.16 7.68 17.64
C GLN A 41 -1.02 6.89 17.07
N SER A 42 -2.25 7.25 17.42
CA SER A 42 -3.45 6.63 16.84
C SER A 42 -3.50 6.80 15.32
N ARG A 43 -3.21 8.01 14.82
CA ARG A 43 -3.18 8.29 13.38
C ARG A 43 -2.10 7.48 12.67
N CYS A 44 -0.87 7.44 13.19
CA CYS A 44 0.22 6.62 12.63
C CYS A 44 -0.13 5.12 12.64
N THR A 45 -0.80 4.65 13.69
CA THR A 45 -1.21 3.24 13.80
C THR A 45 -2.22 2.86 12.72
N ASN A 46 -3.22 3.73 12.49
CA ASN A 46 -4.21 3.52 11.43
C ASN A 46 -3.56 3.55 10.05
N GLU A 47 -2.68 4.51 9.80
CA GLU A 47 -1.97 4.63 8.52
C GLU A 47 -1.06 3.42 8.24
N LEU A 48 -0.39 2.88 9.26
CA LEU A 48 0.36 1.63 9.13
C LEU A 48 -0.52 0.43 8.81
N ALA A 49 -1.74 0.37 9.37
CA ALA A 49 -2.70 -0.68 9.06
C ALA A 49 -3.18 -0.59 7.60
N ASP A 50 -3.49 0.62 7.14
CA ASP A 50 -3.91 0.88 5.76
C ASP A 50 -2.79 0.50 4.77
N LEU A 51 -1.56 0.95 5.02
CA LEU A 51 -0.39 0.62 4.19
C LEU A 51 -0.12 -0.89 4.14
N ARG A 52 -0.31 -1.60 5.26
CA ARG A 52 -0.17 -3.05 5.30
C ARG A 52 -1.24 -3.75 4.47
N GLN A 53 -2.48 -3.28 4.56
CA GLN A 53 -3.59 -3.82 3.76
C GLN A 53 -3.33 -3.64 2.26
N GLU A 54 -2.86 -2.46 1.85
CA GLU A 54 -2.49 -2.20 0.45
C GLU A 54 -1.37 -3.12 -0.03
N LEU A 55 -0.34 -3.35 0.81
CA LEU A 55 0.73 -4.28 0.49
C LEU A 55 0.21 -5.72 0.33
N ASP A 56 -0.67 -6.16 1.23
CA ASP A 56 -1.29 -7.50 1.18
C ASP A 56 -2.15 -7.68 -0.08
N GLU A 57 -2.85 -6.63 -0.51
CA GLU A 57 -3.64 -6.62 -1.74
C GLU A 57 -2.75 -6.70 -3.00
N MET A 58 -1.70 -5.88 -3.08
CA MET A 58 -0.73 -5.96 -4.19
C MET A 58 -0.06 -7.33 -4.27
N LEU A 59 0.32 -7.91 -3.12
CA LEU A 59 0.89 -9.26 -3.08
C LEU A 59 -0.11 -10.33 -3.52
N ARG A 60 -1.39 -10.18 -3.18
CA ARG A 60 -2.46 -11.07 -3.65
C ARG A 60 -2.60 -11.01 -5.17
N GLU A 61 -2.60 -9.81 -5.74
CA GLU A 61 -2.69 -9.60 -7.19
C GLU A 61 -1.50 -10.22 -7.92
N LEU A 62 -0.27 -9.99 -7.44
CA LEU A 62 0.94 -10.59 -8.01
C LEU A 62 0.90 -12.12 -7.98
N ARG A 63 0.39 -12.73 -6.90
CA ARG A 63 0.21 -14.17 -6.80
C ARG A 63 -0.82 -14.70 -7.80
N GLN A 64 -1.91 -13.96 -8.03
CA GLN A 64 -2.91 -14.33 -9.03
C GLN A 64 -2.35 -14.28 -10.45
N ILE A 65 -1.59 -13.24 -10.79
CA ILE A 65 -0.92 -13.12 -12.09
C ILE A 65 0.06 -14.29 -12.30
N ALA A 66 0.89 -14.60 -11.30
CA ALA A 66 1.82 -15.72 -11.38
C ALA A 66 1.11 -17.07 -11.55
N ALA A 67 -0.02 -17.28 -10.87
CA ALA A 67 -0.83 -18.49 -11.02
C ALA A 67 -1.44 -18.62 -12.43
N GLN A 68 -1.93 -17.52 -13.02
CA GLN A 68 -2.48 -17.50 -14.38
C GLN A 68 -1.40 -17.80 -15.43
N MET A 69 -0.19 -17.26 -15.26
CA MET A 69 0.94 -17.53 -16.15
C MET A 69 1.30 -19.03 -16.14
N ASN A 70 1.42 -19.63 -14.94
CA ASN A 70 1.71 -21.06 -14.82
C ASN A 70 0.61 -21.95 -15.43
N GLN A 71 -0.67 -21.59 -15.28
CA GLN A 71 -1.76 -22.34 -15.92
C GLN A 71 -1.69 -22.26 -17.45
N SER A 72 -1.35 -21.08 -17.99
CA SER A 72 -1.21 -20.87 -19.43
C SER A 72 -0.07 -21.72 -20.04
N GLU A 73 1.04 -21.91 -19.31
CA GLU A 73 2.15 -22.78 -19.74
C GLU A 73 1.78 -24.27 -19.72
N ILE A 74 0.97 -24.72 -18.75
CA ILE A 74 0.50 -26.11 -18.65
C ILE A 74 -0.52 -26.43 -19.77
N GLN A 75 -1.34 -25.46 -20.20
CA GLN A 75 -2.24 -25.63 -21.33
C GLN A 75 -1.47 -25.80 -22.65
N GLN A 76 -0.45 -24.97 -22.91
CA GLN A 76 0.34 -25.05 -24.16
C GLN A 76 1.15 -26.36 -24.29
N THR A 77 1.66 -26.90 -23.18
CA THR A 77 2.39 -28.18 -23.19
C THR A 77 1.49 -29.38 -23.44
N ASN A 78 0.23 -29.35 -23.00
CA ASN A 78 -0.73 -30.43 -23.24
C ASN A 78 -1.27 -30.46 -24.67
N GLU A 79 -1.40 -29.31 -25.35
CA GLU A 79 -1.90 -29.27 -26.74
C GLU A 79 -0.85 -29.67 -27.80
N GLN A 80 0.45 -29.69 -27.47
CA GLN A 80 1.51 -30.15 -28.38
C GLN A 80 1.75 -31.67 -28.38
N SER A 81 1.12 -32.44 -27.49
CA SER A 81 1.32 -33.90 -27.35
C SER A 81 0.25 -34.86 -27.94
N PRO A 82 -0.50 -34.59 -29.03
CA PRO A 82 -1.34 -35.64 -29.65
C PRO A 82 -0.62 -36.52 -30.70
N LEU A 83 0.54 -36.13 -31.24
CA LEU A 83 1.08 -36.72 -32.47
C LEU A 83 1.98 -37.98 -32.33
N LEU A 84 2.04 -38.62 -31.16
CA LEU A 84 2.89 -39.81 -30.93
C LEU A 84 2.13 -41.07 -30.45
N LYS A 85 0.79 -41.09 -30.55
CA LYS A 85 -0.04 -42.25 -30.12
C LYS A 85 -0.73 -43.04 -31.25
N ALA A 86 -0.40 -42.79 -32.51
CA ALA A 86 -0.65 -43.73 -33.62
C ALA A 86 0.73 -44.12 -34.17
N ALA A 87 1.27 -45.30 -33.86
CA ALA A 87 0.91 -46.58 -34.49
C ALA A 87 1.07 -46.52 -36.01
#